data_AF-A0A3D9DRR0-F1
#
_entry.id   AF-A0A3D9DRR0-F1
#
_cell.length_a   1.000
_cell.length_b   1.000
_cell.length_c   1.000
_cell.angle_alpha   90.00
_cell.angle_beta   90.00
_cell.angle_gamma   90.00
#
_symmetry.space_group_name_H-M   'P 1'
#
loop_
_entity.id
_entity.type
_entity.pdbx_description
1 polymer ?
#
loop_
_entity_poly.entity_id
_entity_poly.type
_entity_poly.pdbx_seq_one_letter_code
_entity_poly.pdbx_strand_id
1 'polypeptide(L)'
;MADEKDQDQSSEYHDPVVSHHDEGAEEASSAKPYTIKKITWSKPRLILVGVVTAVVLLVLFIAIRALSGPDGPTLESRVQDQHQVINQLLKQVNELKSDLDERNSQAQGTSNRLGELTSRIDDLEQNHITPELEKLPAQVGSLSDRLDELSSSVDVRFNAAQEKQQSIESSIEGLRQQQASQKKSAAQVSQPKTQPQKQHEPEPPTPPFSVSGIEMRGGRSYLAIDSGTGRLSGLRLVSEGQNIGQWHLTSIDGRSAKFTVNDQAVTVPVP
;
A
#
# COMPACT_ATOMS: atom_id res chain seq x y z
N MET A 1 -37.43 19.86 -13.77
CA MET A 1 -36.47 19.90 -14.89
C MET A 1 -35.59 18.66 -14.75
N ALA A 2 -35.41 17.75 -15.70
CA ALA A 2 -35.96 17.46 -17.03
C ALA A 2 -35.69 15.93 -17.18
N ASP A 3 -36.68 15.07 -17.40
CA ASP A 3 -37.22 14.64 -18.70
C ASP A 3 -36.11 14.20 -19.69
N GLU A 4 -35.75 12.91 -19.66
CA GLU A 4 -34.87 12.27 -20.64
C GLU A 4 -35.70 11.21 -21.38
N LYS A 5 -35.94 11.50 -22.66
CA LYS A 5 -36.89 10.82 -23.52
C LYS A 5 -36.10 9.95 -24.49
N ASP A 6 -36.20 8.64 -24.32
CA ASP A 6 -35.74 7.66 -25.29
C ASP A 6 -36.46 7.87 -26.62
N GLN A 7 -35.70 8.01 -27.70
CA GLN A 7 -36.22 8.07 -29.07
C GLN A 7 -35.62 6.94 -29.89
N ASP A 8 -36.39 5.87 -29.96
CA ASP A 8 -36.28 4.74 -30.86
C ASP A 8 -36.47 5.19 -32.32
N GLN A 9 -35.55 4.84 -33.20
CA GLN A 9 -35.53 5.25 -34.61
C GLN A 9 -35.69 4.01 -35.49
N SER A 10 -36.94 3.56 -35.64
CA SER A 10 -37.35 2.60 -36.67
C SER A 10 -37.46 3.31 -38.02
N SER A 11 -36.66 2.88 -39.00
CA SER A 11 -36.70 3.33 -40.39
C SER A 11 -37.72 2.51 -41.15
N GLU A 12 -38.88 3.12 -41.46
CA GLU A 12 -39.93 2.50 -42.25
C GLU A 12 -39.88 2.98 -43.71
N TYR A 13 -39.91 1.97 -44.58
CA TYR A 13 -39.73 1.97 -46.02
C TYR A 13 -40.93 2.60 -46.73
N HIS A 14 -40.71 3.55 -47.65
CA HIS A 14 -41.77 4.04 -48.55
C HIS A 14 -41.28 4.13 -49.99
N ASP A 15 -41.93 3.32 -50.83
CA ASP A 15 -41.78 3.20 -52.27
C ASP A 15 -42.84 4.08 -52.97
N PRO A 16 -42.51 4.89 -54.00
CA PRO A 16 -43.52 5.53 -54.83
C PRO A 16 -43.61 4.91 -56.24
N VAL A 17 -44.59 4.03 -56.35
CA VAL A 17 -45.59 3.84 -57.42
C VAL A 17 -45.40 4.66 -58.72
N VAL A 18 -45.22 3.90 -59.80
CA VAL A 18 -45.40 4.29 -61.21
C VAL A 18 -46.86 4.64 -61.50
N SER A 19 -47.10 5.80 -62.12
CA SER A 19 -48.39 6.15 -62.72
C SER A 19 -48.23 6.45 -64.21
N HIS A 20 -48.73 5.51 -65.01
CA HIS A 20 -49.09 5.71 -66.41
C HIS A 20 -50.27 6.70 -66.50
N HIS A 21 -50.21 7.63 -67.46
CA HIS A 21 -51.38 8.36 -67.91
C HIS A 21 -51.61 8.04 -69.38
N ASP A 22 -52.75 7.41 -69.62
CA ASP A 22 -53.29 6.96 -70.89
C ASP A 22 -54.20 8.04 -71.49
N GLU A 23 -54.41 7.90 -72.79
CA GLU A 23 -55.15 8.69 -73.76
C GLU A 23 -56.64 8.93 -73.44
N GLY A 24 -57.19 9.95 -74.10
CA GLY A 24 -58.64 10.20 -74.22
C GLY A 24 -58.92 11.69 -74.51
N ALA A 25 -58.80 12.15 -75.76
CA ALA A 25 -59.86 12.21 -76.77
C ALA A 25 -60.86 13.37 -76.55
N GLU A 26 -60.82 14.39 -77.42
CA GLU A 26 -61.87 14.67 -78.44
C GLU A 26 -61.71 16.04 -79.12
N GLU A 27 -61.93 16.02 -80.45
CA GLU A 27 -62.54 17.01 -81.37
C GLU A 27 -62.40 18.54 -81.16
N ALA A 28 -62.31 19.42 -82.17
CA ALA A 28 -62.16 19.36 -83.62
C ALA A 28 -61.92 20.80 -84.12
N SER A 29 -61.42 20.91 -85.36
CA SER A 29 -61.55 22.07 -86.27
C SER A 29 -60.47 23.17 -86.28
N SER A 30 -59.53 23.05 -87.22
CA SER A 30 -59.32 24.01 -88.33
C SER A 30 -57.96 23.75 -89.00
N ALA A 31 -57.91 22.74 -89.88
CA ALA A 31 -56.72 22.40 -90.63
C ALA A 31 -56.50 23.41 -91.78
N LYS A 32 -55.46 24.24 -91.64
CA LYS A 32 -54.86 24.98 -92.77
C LYS A 32 -54.00 23.99 -93.57
N PRO A 33 -54.07 23.95 -94.92
CA PRO A 33 -53.28 22.98 -95.67
C PRO A 33 -51.79 23.25 -95.52
N TYR A 34 -51.08 22.31 -94.90
CA TYR A 34 -49.62 22.30 -94.80
C TYR A 34 -49.04 22.08 -96.19
N THR A 35 -48.47 23.12 -96.79
CA THR A 35 -47.67 22.97 -98.00
C THR A 35 -46.33 22.35 -97.62
N ILE A 36 -46.17 21.05 -97.91
CA ILE A 36 -44.86 20.39 -97.81
C ILE A 36 -43.98 20.96 -98.94
N LYS A 37 -43.16 21.95 -98.61
CA LYS A 37 -42.07 22.40 -99.48
C LYS A 37 -41.09 21.24 -99.62
N LYS A 38 -41.12 20.57 -100.77
CA LYS A 38 -40.12 19.57 -101.14
C LYS A 38 -38.76 20.26 -101.15
N ILE A 39 -37.93 20.02 -100.12
CA ILE A 39 -36.58 20.56 -100.04
C ILE A 39 -35.76 19.82 -101.11
N THR A 40 -35.67 20.40 -102.29
CA THR A 40 -34.77 19.93 -103.33
C THR A 40 -33.39 20.51 -103.02
N TRP A 41 -32.51 19.66 -102.50
CA TRP A 41 -31.13 20.05 -102.24
C TRP A 41 -30.44 20.32 -103.57
N SER A 42 -29.94 21.54 -103.76
CA SER A 42 -29.13 21.86 -104.94
C SER A 42 -27.86 21.01 -104.90
N LYS A 43 -27.42 20.49 -106.06
CA LYS A 43 -26.20 19.67 -106.22
C LYS A 43 -24.98 20.14 -105.39
N PRO A 44 -24.68 21.45 -105.24
CA PRO A 44 -23.57 21.89 -104.39
C PRO A 44 -23.77 21.61 -102.89
N ARG A 45 -24.99 21.58 -102.36
CA ARG A 45 -25.26 21.30 -100.94
C ARG A 45 -25.08 19.82 -100.58
N LEU A 46 -25.38 18.90 -101.51
CA LEU A 46 -25.08 17.47 -101.36
C LEU A 46 -23.57 17.20 -101.33
N ILE A 47 -22.81 17.89 -102.19
CA ILE A 47 -21.35 17.81 -102.18
C ILE A 47 -20.78 18.38 -100.87
N LEU A 48 -21.30 19.52 -100.40
CA LEU A 48 -20.87 20.13 -99.14
C LEU A 48 -21.10 19.19 -97.94
N VAL A 49 -22.27 18.55 -97.86
CA VAL A 49 -22.57 17.58 -96.78
C VAL A 49 -21.66 16.36 -96.88
N GLY A 50 -21.40 15.83 -98.08
CA GLY A 50 -20.48 14.71 -98.28
C GLY A 50 -19.02 15.04 -97.92
N VAL A 51 -18.58 16.27 -98.19
CA VAL A 51 -17.24 16.75 -97.79
C VAL A 51 -17.16 16.93 -96.27
N VAL A 52 -18.19 17.50 -95.64
CA VAL A 52 -18.23 17.68 -94.18
C VAL A 52 -18.22 16.32 -93.47
N THR A 53 -18.97 15.32 -93.93
CA THR A 53 -18.94 13.98 -93.32
C THR A 53 -17.60 13.29 -93.52
N ALA A 54 -16.98 13.42 -94.69
CA ALA A 54 -15.64 12.90 -94.94
C ALA A 54 -14.58 13.56 -94.05
N VAL A 55 -14.68 14.88 -93.82
CA VAL A 55 -13.79 15.62 -92.92
C VAL A 55 -14.00 15.19 -91.47
N VAL A 56 -15.25 14.97 -91.02
CA VAL A 56 -15.53 14.47 -89.67
C VAL A 56 -14.97 13.06 -89.47
N LEU A 57 -15.12 12.17 -90.46
CA LEU A 57 -14.53 10.82 -90.40
C LEU A 57 -13.00 10.86 -90.42
N LEU A 58 -12.41 11.77 -91.20
CA LEU A 58 -10.97 11.99 -91.22
C LEU A 58 -10.46 12.50 -89.87
N VAL A 59 -11.15 13.45 -89.24
CA VAL A 59 -10.81 13.96 -87.90
C VAL A 59 -10.98 12.88 -86.85
N LEU A 60 -12.03 12.05 -86.93
CA LEU A 60 -12.23 10.92 -86.03
C LEU A 60 -11.12 9.88 -86.21
N PHE A 61 -10.73 9.58 -87.45
CA PHE A 61 -9.63 8.68 -87.77
C PHE A 61 -8.29 9.23 -87.27
N ILE A 62 -8.03 10.52 -87.45
CA ILE A 62 -6.85 11.21 -86.92
C ILE A 62 -6.88 11.21 -85.39
N ALA A 63 -8.03 11.42 -84.75
CA ALA A 63 -8.18 11.37 -83.30
C ALA A 63 -7.92 9.96 -82.75
N ILE A 64 -8.43 8.91 -83.40
CA ILE A 64 -8.15 7.51 -83.05
C ILE A 64 -6.66 7.21 -83.24
N ARG A 65 -6.03 7.70 -84.32
CA ARG A 65 -4.59 7.56 -84.57
C ARG A 65 -3.72 8.39 -83.63
N ALA A 66 -4.19 9.57 -83.21
CA ALA A 66 -3.49 10.45 -82.26
C ALA A 66 -3.60 9.92 -80.82
N LEU A 67 -4.71 9.28 -80.46
CA LEU A 67 -4.85 8.53 -79.22
C LEU A 67 -4.07 7.20 -79.26
N SER A 68 -3.75 6.70 -80.45
CA SER A 68 -2.90 5.53 -80.74
C SER A 68 -1.49 5.94 -81.20
N GLY A 69 -0.92 7.01 -80.63
CA GLY A 69 0.47 7.38 -80.87
C GLY A 69 1.41 6.23 -80.45
N PRO A 70 2.53 6.00 -81.16
CA PRO A 70 3.43 4.86 -80.94
C PRO A 70 4.09 4.84 -79.55
N ASP A 71 4.01 5.93 -78.79
CA ASP A 71 4.69 6.11 -77.50
C ASP A 71 3.72 6.37 -76.32
N GLY A 72 2.41 6.16 -76.49
CA GLY A 72 1.46 6.21 -75.37
C GLY A 72 1.54 4.92 -74.53
N PRO A 73 1.36 4.97 -73.18
CA PRO A 73 1.34 3.75 -72.38
C PRO A 73 0.24 2.83 -72.90
N THR A 74 0.64 1.68 -73.41
CA THR A 74 -0.27 0.68 -73.97
C THR A 74 -1.27 0.24 -72.90
N LEU A 75 -2.46 -0.23 -73.31
CA LEU A 75 -3.43 -0.81 -72.38
C LEU A 75 -2.79 -1.91 -71.50
N GLU A 76 -1.84 -2.65 -72.08
CA GLU A 76 -1.08 -3.70 -71.40
C GLU A 76 -0.25 -3.15 -70.23
N SER A 77 0.47 -2.04 -70.42
CA SER A 77 1.21 -1.36 -69.34
C SER A 77 0.27 -0.90 -68.21
N ARG A 78 -0.90 -0.33 -68.54
CA ARG A 78 -1.87 0.14 -67.54
C ARG A 78 -2.47 -1.03 -66.75
N VAL A 79 -2.79 -2.13 -67.43
CA VAL A 79 -3.28 -3.34 -66.78
C VAL A 79 -2.20 -3.91 -65.85
N GLN A 80 -0.94 -3.92 -66.27
CA GLN A 80 0.17 -4.40 -65.45
C GLN A 80 0.40 -3.52 -64.20
N ASP A 81 0.36 -2.20 -64.35
CA ASP A 81 0.44 -1.25 -63.23
C ASP A 81 -0.72 -1.46 -62.25
N GLN A 82 -1.93 -1.68 -62.75
CA GLN A 82 -3.10 -2.00 -61.93
C GLN A 82 -2.92 -3.32 -61.16
N HIS A 83 -2.39 -4.37 -61.79
CA HIS A 83 -2.10 -5.64 -61.10
C HIS A 83 -1.07 -5.46 -59.99
N GLN A 84 -0.05 -4.62 -60.21
CA GLN A 84 0.94 -4.31 -59.18
C GLN A 84 0.31 -3.58 -57.99
N VAL A 85 -0.54 -2.57 -58.24
CA VAL A 85 -1.26 -1.86 -57.17
C VAL A 85 -2.20 -2.80 -56.41
N ILE A 86 -2.94 -3.67 -57.12
CA ILE A 86 -3.81 -4.68 -56.49
C ILE A 86 -3.01 -5.62 -55.58
N ASN A 87 -1.86 -6.13 -56.05
CA ASN A 87 -1.00 -6.98 -55.24
C ASN A 87 -0.43 -6.25 -54.02
N GLN A 88 -0.09 -4.97 -54.17
CA GLN A 88 0.37 -4.14 -53.06
C GLN A 88 -0.73 -3.90 -52.03
N LEU A 89 -1.96 -3.60 -52.47
CA LEU A 89 -3.11 -3.45 -51.58
C LEU A 89 -3.44 -4.76 -50.85
N LEU A 90 -3.40 -5.90 -51.54
CA LEU A 90 -3.59 -7.22 -50.93
C LEU A 90 -2.56 -7.49 -49.83
N LYS A 91 -1.30 -7.12 -50.08
CA LYS A 91 -0.24 -7.24 -49.08
C LYS A 91 -0.51 -6.35 -47.87
N GLN A 92 -0.84 -5.07 -48.08
CA GLN A 92 -1.17 -4.13 -47.00
C GLN A 92 -2.38 -4.57 -46.17
N VAL A 93 -3.42 -5.10 -46.80
CA VAL A 93 -4.60 -5.63 -46.10
C VAL A 93 -4.23 -6.84 -45.23
N ASN A 94 -3.37 -7.74 -45.73
CA ASN A 94 -2.90 -8.88 -44.94
C ASN A 94 -2.01 -8.46 -43.77
N GLU A 95 -1.13 -7.47 -43.96
CA GLU A 95 -0.31 -6.90 -42.89
C GLU A 95 -1.19 -6.24 -41.82
N LEU A 96 -2.15 -5.39 -42.23
CA LEU A 96 -3.11 -4.77 -41.31
C LEU A 96 -3.95 -5.79 -40.54
N LYS A 97 -4.32 -6.91 -41.19
CA LYS A 97 -5.04 -8.00 -40.54
C LYS A 97 -4.17 -8.68 -39.48
N SER A 98 -2.91 -8.95 -39.80
CA SER A 98 -1.95 -9.52 -38.84
C SER A 98 -1.73 -8.58 -37.64
N ASP A 99 -1.54 -7.28 -37.89
CA ASP A 99 -1.38 -6.28 -36.84
C ASP A 99 -2.62 -6.18 -35.94
N LEU A 100 -3.82 -6.28 -36.54
CA LEU A 100 -5.07 -6.29 -35.79
C LEU A 100 -5.18 -7.52 -34.89
N ASP A 101 -4.82 -8.71 -35.40
CA ASP A 101 -4.83 -9.96 -34.64
C ASP A 101 -3.81 -9.92 -33.48
N GLU A 102 -2.63 -9.34 -33.71
CA GLU A 102 -1.61 -9.13 -32.68
C GLU A 102 -2.09 -8.14 -31.60
N ARG A 103 -2.66 -6.99 -32.00
CA ARG A 103 -3.22 -6.02 -31.04
C ARG A 103 -4.40 -6.59 -30.27
N ASN A 104 -5.25 -7.41 -30.89
CA ASN A 104 -6.35 -8.08 -30.21
C ASN A 104 -5.83 -9.08 -29.17
N SER A 105 -4.79 -9.84 -29.50
CA SER A 105 -4.13 -10.76 -28.56
C SER A 105 -3.50 -10.02 -27.38
N GLN A 106 -2.85 -8.88 -27.66
CA GLN A 106 -2.29 -8.02 -26.63
C GLN A 106 -3.38 -7.44 -25.72
N ALA A 107 -4.51 -6.99 -26.27
CA ALA A 107 -5.65 -6.47 -25.53
C ALA A 107 -6.30 -7.54 -24.63
N GLN A 108 -6.40 -8.78 -25.11
CA GLN A 108 -6.86 -9.90 -24.28
C GLN A 108 -5.86 -10.18 -23.14
N GLY A 109 -4.56 -10.16 -23.43
CA GLY A 109 -3.52 -10.30 -22.42
C GLY A 109 -3.57 -9.23 -21.34
N THR A 110 -3.77 -7.96 -21.71
CA THR A 110 -3.94 -6.87 -20.74
C THR A 110 -5.24 -6.99 -19.96
N SER A 111 -6.34 -7.39 -20.60
CA SER A 111 -7.63 -7.64 -19.92
C SER A 111 -7.52 -8.74 -18.87
N ASN A 112 -6.86 -9.85 -19.19
CA ASN A 112 -6.64 -10.95 -18.24
C ASN A 112 -5.81 -10.49 -17.04
N ARG A 113 -4.73 -9.73 -17.29
CA ARG A 113 -3.88 -9.16 -16.22
C ARG A 113 -4.64 -8.16 -15.35
N LEU A 114 -5.53 -7.36 -15.93
CA LEU A 114 -6.41 -6.46 -15.17
C LEU A 114 -7.38 -7.25 -14.30
N GLY A 115 -8.00 -8.31 -14.82
CA GLY A 115 -8.86 -9.19 -14.05
C GLY A 115 -8.13 -9.85 -12.87
N GLU A 116 -6.90 -10.30 -13.10
CA GLU A 116 -6.06 -10.84 -12.02
C GLU A 116 -5.70 -9.79 -10.96
N LEU A 117 -5.36 -8.57 -11.38
CA LEU A 117 -5.09 -7.47 -10.45
C LEU A 117 -6.33 -7.11 -9.63
N THR A 118 -7.51 -7.04 -10.25
CA THR A 118 -8.78 -6.82 -9.54
C THR A 118 -9.01 -7.91 -8.50
N SER A 119 -8.87 -9.19 -8.87
CA SER A 119 -9.04 -10.29 -7.91
C SER A 119 -8.04 -10.23 -6.76
N ARG A 120 -6.79 -9.83 -7.01
CA ARG A 120 -5.77 -9.64 -5.96
C ARG A 120 -6.10 -8.47 -5.04
N ILE A 121 -6.65 -7.38 -5.59
CA ILE A 121 -7.11 -6.23 -4.80
C ILE A 121 -8.28 -6.65 -3.91
N ASP A 122 -9.28 -7.35 -4.46
CA ASP A 122 -10.43 -7.83 -3.71
C ASP A 122 -10.01 -8.80 -2.58
N ASP A 123 -9.06 -9.70 -2.86
CA ASP A 123 -8.49 -10.61 -1.88
C ASP A 123 -7.74 -9.85 -0.77
N LEU A 124 -6.93 -8.86 -1.14
CA LEU A 124 -6.19 -8.04 -0.18
C LEU A 124 -7.13 -7.21 0.70
N GLU A 125 -8.21 -6.68 0.12
CA GLU A 125 -9.22 -5.92 0.85
C GLU A 125 -9.98 -6.84 1.82
N GLN A 126 -10.56 -7.95 1.33
CA GLN A 126 -11.41 -8.82 2.14
C GLN A 126 -10.65 -9.67 3.16
N ASN A 127 -9.51 -10.25 2.78
CA ASN A 127 -8.82 -11.24 3.62
C ASN A 127 -7.72 -10.67 4.50
N HIS A 128 -7.20 -9.47 4.16
CA HIS A 128 -6.09 -8.88 4.90
C HIS A 128 -6.49 -7.58 5.59
N ILE A 129 -6.90 -6.55 4.83
CA ILE A 129 -7.07 -5.20 5.37
C ILE A 129 -8.28 -5.10 6.29
N THR A 130 -9.47 -5.49 5.81
CA THR A 130 -10.72 -5.41 6.59
C THR A 130 -10.65 -6.16 7.93
N PRO A 131 -10.24 -7.44 7.99
CA PRO A 131 -10.22 -8.19 9.25
C PRO A 131 -9.13 -7.69 10.21
N GLU A 132 -8.04 -7.12 9.72
CA GLU A 132 -7.02 -6.51 10.58
C GLU A 132 -7.56 -5.22 11.22
N LEU A 133 -8.20 -4.35 10.42
CA LEU A 133 -8.85 -3.13 10.90
C LEU A 133 -9.94 -3.40 11.93
N GLU A 134 -10.72 -4.47 11.77
CA GLU A 134 -11.77 -4.84 12.71
C GLU A 134 -11.20 -5.33 14.06
N LYS A 135 -10.02 -5.96 14.05
CA LYS A 135 -9.36 -6.48 15.27
C LYS A 135 -8.58 -5.42 16.05
N LEU A 136 -8.12 -4.35 15.39
CA LEU A 136 -7.33 -3.28 16.00
C LEU A 136 -8.03 -2.63 17.22
N PRO A 137 -9.31 -2.20 17.13
CA PRO A 137 -10.03 -1.62 18.28
C PRO A 137 -10.12 -2.57 19.48
N ALA A 138 -10.37 -3.86 19.25
CA ALA A 138 -10.44 -4.85 20.31
C ALA A 138 -9.08 -5.05 21.00
N GLN A 139 -7.99 -5.07 20.22
CA GLN A 139 -6.63 -5.16 20.77
C GLN A 139 -6.27 -3.93 21.59
N VAL A 140 -6.55 -2.72 21.07
CA VAL A 140 -6.34 -1.46 21.79
C VAL A 140 -7.16 -1.41 23.07
N GLY A 141 -8.44 -1.84 23.03
CA GLY A 141 -9.29 -1.97 24.21
C GLY A 141 -8.67 -2.89 25.25
N SER A 142 -8.24 -4.09 24.85
CA SER A 142 -7.61 -5.05 25.78
C SER A 142 -6.30 -4.51 26.39
N LEU A 143 -5.52 -3.73 25.63
CA LEU A 143 -4.31 -3.10 26.13
C LEU A 143 -4.63 -1.98 27.12
N SER A 144 -5.69 -1.20 26.85
CA SER A 144 -6.20 -0.17 27.77
C SER A 144 -6.66 -0.81 29.07
N ASP A 145 -7.48 -1.86 29.01
CA ASP A 145 -7.98 -2.56 30.20
C ASP A 145 -6.83 -3.11 31.06
N ARG A 146 -5.81 -3.69 30.42
CA ARG A 146 -4.61 -4.19 31.12
C ARG A 146 -3.78 -3.06 31.71
N LEU A 147 -3.75 -1.89 31.09
CA LEU A 147 -3.05 -0.72 31.61
C LEU A 147 -3.78 -0.17 32.83
N ASP A 148 -5.10 -0.11 32.81
CA ASP A 148 -5.93 0.32 33.93
C ASP A 148 -5.83 -0.66 35.10
N GLU A 149 -5.87 -1.97 34.84
CA GLU A 149 -5.65 -3.00 35.85
C GLU A 149 -4.25 -2.89 36.47
N LEU A 150 -3.22 -2.68 35.65
CA LEU A 150 -1.85 -2.52 36.13
C LEU A 150 -1.70 -1.24 36.96
N SER A 151 -2.29 -0.14 36.52
CA SER A 151 -2.30 1.13 37.27
C SER A 151 -2.95 0.95 38.63
N SER A 152 -4.14 0.36 38.66
CA SER A 152 -4.86 0.05 39.91
C SER A 152 -4.05 -0.86 40.82
N SER A 153 -3.43 -1.91 40.29
CA SER A 153 -2.55 -2.78 41.08
C SER A 153 -1.34 -2.03 41.64
N VAL A 154 -0.77 -1.07 40.90
CA VAL A 154 0.36 -0.26 41.38
C VAL A 154 -0.11 0.65 42.50
N ASP A 155 -1.24 1.33 42.34
CA ASP A 155 -1.80 2.22 43.36
C ASP A 155 -2.10 1.48 44.67
N VAL A 156 -2.72 0.28 44.59
CA VAL A 156 -3.00 -0.55 45.76
C VAL A 156 -1.69 -0.95 46.48
N ARG A 157 -0.68 -1.38 45.72
CA ARG A 157 0.61 -1.78 46.31
C ARG A 157 1.35 -0.60 46.90
N PHE A 158 1.28 0.56 46.27
CA PHE A 158 1.90 1.79 46.75
C PHE A 158 1.25 2.24 48.06
N ASN A 159 -0.07 2.27 48.13
CA ASN A 159 -0.80 2.60 49.35
C ASN A 159 -0.49 1.60 50.49
N ALA A 160 -0.50 0.30 50.20
CA ALA A 160 -0.14 -0.71 51.20
C ALA A 160 1.32 -0.58 51.68
N ALA A 161 2.25 -0.22 50.80
CA ALA A 161 3.64 0.06 51.17
C ALA A 161 3.75 1.31 52.05
N GLN A 162 2.98 2.35 51.76
CA GLN A 162 2.93 3.59 52.55
C GLN A 162 2.36 3.35 53.95
N GLU A 163 1.26 2.58 54.07
CA GLU A 163 0.69 2.18 55.35
C GLU A 163 1.68 1.36 56.18
N LYS A 164 2.37 0.41 55.55
CA LYS A 164 3.41 -0.40 56.21
C LYS A 164 4.57 0.48 56.70
N GLN A 165 4.97 1.49 55.93
CA GLN A 165 6.00 2.44 56.35
C GLN A 165 5.57 3.21 57.60
N GLN A 166 4.35 3.76 57.63
CA GLN A 166 3.82 4.46 58.80
C GLN A 166 3.69 3.55 60.02
N SER A 167 3.31 2.29 59.82
CA SER A 167 3.27 1.28 60.88
C SER A 167 4.65 0.98 61.47
N ILE A 168 5.69 0.89 60.63
CA ILE A 168 7.07 0.70 61.08
C ILE A 168 7.56 1.93 61.84
N GLU A 169 7.31 3.13 61.33
CA GLU A 169 7.69 4.40 61.99
C GLU A 169 7.05 4.54 63.37
N SER A 170 5.74 4.26 63.49
CA SER A 170 5.04 4.27 64.79
C SER A 170 5.54 3.17 65.75
N SER A 171 5.86 1.98 65.24
CA SER A 171 6.45 0.90 66.05
C SER A 171 7.83 1.28 66.60
N ILE A 172 8.68 1.92 65.78
CA ILE A 172 9.99 2.43 66.21
C ILE A 172 9.84 3.48 67.31
N GLU A 173 8.88 4.40 67.17
CA GLU A 173 8.63 5.43 68.17
C GLU A 173 8.09 4.85 69.49
N GLY A 174 7.18 3.87 69.42
CA GLY A 174 6.70 3.13 70.59
C GLY A 174 7.83 2.40 71.33
N LEU A 175 8.72 1.73 70.59
CA LEU A 175 9.90 1.07 71.16
C LEU A 175 10.85 2.07 71.83
N ARG A 176 11.06 3.26 71.24
CA ARG A 176 11.85 4.34 71.87
C ARG A 176 11.25 4.79 73.20
N GLN A 177 9.94 4.98 73.26
CA GLN A 177 9.25 5.41 74.50
C GLN A 177 9.32 4.35 75.60
N GLN A 178 9.19 3.07 75.23
CA GLN A 178 9.38 1.96 76.17
C GLN A 178 10.81 1.92 76.71
N GLN A 179 11.83 2.06 75.85
CA GLN A 179 13.23 2.12 76.28
C GLN A 179 13.52 3.31 77.20
N ALA A 180 12.94 4.49 76.90
CA ALA A 180 13.07 5.67 77.75
C ALA A 180 12.44 5.46 79.14
N SER A 181 11.30 4.76 79.19
CA SER A 181 10.59 4.44 80.44
C SER A 181 11.32 3.38 81.27
N GLN A 182 11.90 2.37 80.63
CA GLN A 182 12.75 1.37 81.28
C GLN A 182 14.04 1.99 81.84
N LYS A 183 14.69 2.91 81.11
CA LYS A 183 15.85 3.67 81.63
C LYS A 183 15.50 4.51 82.86
N LYS A 184 14.32 5.14 82.91
CA LYS A 184 13.86 5.89 84.08
C LYS A 184 13.58 4.98 85.30
N SER A 185 12.99 3.79 85.10
CA SER A 185 12.80 2.82 86.19
C SER A 185 14.11 2.19 86.67
N ALA A 186 15.07 1.92 85.76
CA ALA A 186 16.39 1.41 86.13
C ALA A 186 17.24 2.44 86.92
N ALA A 187 17.03 3.74 86.70
CA ALA A 187 17.68 4.80 87.47
C ALA A 187 17.17 4.91 88.93
N GLN A 188 16.01 4.31 89.26
CA GLN A 188 15.39 4.39 90.58
C GLN A 188 15.72 3.20 91.50
N VAL A 189 16.45 2.19 90.98
CA VAL A 189 16.98 1.06 91.76
C VAL A 189 18.49 0.92 91.50
N SER A 190 19.27 1.86 92.04
CA SER A 190 20.74 1.74 92.05
C SER A 190 21.21 1.16 93.38
N GLN A 191 21.46 -0.14 93.43
CA GLN A 191 22.42 -0.77 94.35
C GLN A 191 23.67 -1.20 93.54
N PRO A 192 24.85 -1.32 94.17
CA PRO A 192 26.11 -1.12 93.48
C PRO A 192 26.71 -2.36 92.80
N LYS A 193 27.36 -2.08 91.67
CA LYS A 193 28.50 -2.75 91.01
C LYS A 193 28.36 -4.22 90.56
N THR A 194 28.45 -4.39 89.24
CA THR A 194 29.49 -5.23 88.64
C THR A 194 29.93 -4.63 87.30
N GLN A 195 31.24 -4.44 87.13
CA GLN A 195 31.86 -4.04 85.87
C GLN A 195 31.55 -5.09 84.79
N PRO A 196 31.10 -4.71 83.58
CA PRO A 196 31.14 -5.62 82.45
C PRO A 196 32.61 -5.76 82.03
N GLN A 197 33.15 -6.97 82.16
CA GLN A 197 34.35 -7.37 81.45
C GLN A 197 34.19 -7.01 79.96
N LYS A 198 35.19 -6.35 79.38
CA LYS A 198 35.39 -6.33 77.93
C LYS A 198 35.49 -7.79 77.47
N GLN A 199 34.39 -8.33 76.97
CA GLN A 199 34.45 -9.47 76.08
C GLN A 199 35.14 -8.96 74.81
N HIS A 200 36.28 -9.57 74.49
CA HIS A 200 36.89 -9.43 73.18
C HIS A 200 35.85 -9.89 72.15
N GLU A 201 35.19 -8.95 71.50
CA GLU A 201 34.44 -9.24 70.28
C GLU A 201 35.47 -9.71 69.25
N PRO A 202 35.32 -10.92 68.68
CA PRO A 202 36.25 -11.42 67.69
C PRO A 202 36.31 -10.42 66.53
N GLU A 203 37.53 -10.07 66.11
CA GLU A 203 37.75 -9.19 64.97
C GLU A 203 36.93 -9.70 63.79
N PRO A 204 36.05 -8.86 63.21
CA PRO A 204 35.14 -9.32 62.16
C PRO A 204 35.97 -9.86 61.01
N PRO A 205 35.62 -11.03 60.45
CA PRO A 205 36.36 -11.60 59.34
C PRO A 205 36.42 -10.58 58.20
N THR A 206 37.57 -10.46 57.54
CA THR A 206 37.71 -9.56 56.39
C THR A 206 37.18 -10.27 55.14
N PRO A 207 36.33 -9.63 54.31
CA PRO A 207 35.82 -10.25 53.09
C PRO A 207 36.93 -10.50 52.06
N PRO A 208 36.91 -11.63 51.32
CA PRO A 208 37.89 -11.94 50.28
C PRO A 208 37.63 -11.18 48.96
N PHE A 209 36.88 -10.09 49.02
CA PHE A 209 36.47 -9.26 47.89
C PHE A 209 36.43 -7.80 48.32
N SER A 210 36.58 -6.89 47.36
CA SER A 210 36.37 -5.46 47.59
C SER A 210 35.03 -5.03 47.01
N VAL A 211 34.34 -4.14 47.72
CA VAL A 211 33.10 -3.52 47.25
C VAL A 211 33.45 -2.28 46.44
N SER A 212 32.92 -2.19 45.22
CA SER A 212 33.16 -1.07 44.30
C SER A 212 32.02 -0.05 44.27
N GLY A 213 30.79 -0.46 44.58
CA GLY A 213 29.62 0.41 44.51
C GLY A 213 28.30 -0.35 44.57
N ILE A 214 27.19 0.40 44.49
CA ILE A 214 25.84 -0.15 44.34
C ILE A 214 25.30 0.26 42.97
N GLU A 215 24.73 -0.69 42.26
CA GLU A 215 24.12 -0.51 40.95
C GLU A 215 22.61 -0.77 41.04
N MET A 216 21.80 0.09 40.43
CA MET A 216 20.33 -0.07 40.37
C MET A 216 19.91 -0.58 39.00
N ARG A 217 19.24 -1.74 38.95
CA ARG A 217 18.69 -2.30 37.70
C ARG A 217 17.27 -2.81 37.89
N GLY A 218 16.34 -2.30 37.10
CA GLY A 218 14.93 -2.70 37.17
C GLY A 218 14.32 -2.53 38.57
N GLY A 219 14.71 -1.48 39.29
CA GLY A 219 14.23 -1.19 40.65
C GLY A 219 14.88 -2.05 41.76
N ARG A 220 15.89 -2.86 41.45
CA ARG A 220 16.61 -3.70 42.43
C ARG A 220 18.05 -3.21 42.60
N SER A 221 18.52 -3.22 43.84
CA SER A 221 19.91 -2.93 44.19
C SER A 221 20.78 -4.17 43.97
N TYR A 222 21.94 -3.96 43.35
CA TYR A 222 22.98 -4.95 43.18
C TYR A 222 24.28 -4.40 43.73
N LEU A 223 25.00 -5.21 44.50
CA LEU A 223 26.31 -4.87 45.01
C LEU A 223 27.36 -5.22 43.95
N ALA A 224 28.15 -4.22 43.52
CA ALA A 224 29.29 -4.44 42.64
C ALA A 224 30.50 -4.83 43.49
N ILE A 225 31.04 -6.02 43.25
CA ILE A 225 32.23 -6.51 43.96
C ILE A 225 33.31 -6.93 42.98
N ASP A 226 34.58 -6.67 43.33
CA ASP A 226 35.75 -7.24 42.68
C ASP A 226 36.32 -8.37 43.54
N SER A 227 36.78 -9.43 42.88
CA SER A 227 37.38 -10.61 43.50
C SER A 227 38.78 -10.35 44.09
N GLY A 228 39.15 -9.09 44.34
CA GLY A 228 40.44 -8.67 44.87
C GLY A 228 41.59 -8.72 43.86
N THR A 229 41.30 -8.94 42.58
CA THR A 229 42.33 -9.06 41.52
C THR A 229 42.70 -7.72 40.89
N GLY A 230 41.92 -6.66 41.14
CA GLY A 230 42.13 -5.34 40.54
C GLY A 230 41.84 -5.29 39.04
N ARG A 231 41.20 -6.32 38.47
CA ARG A 231 40.86 -6.44 37.05
C ARG A 231 39.36 -6.33 36.85
N LEU A 232 38.93 -5.62 35.81
CA LEU A 232 37.50 -5.50 35.46
C LEU A 232 36.82 -6.86 35.21
N SER A 233 37.57 -7.88 34.79
CA SER A 233 37.06 -9.26 34.62
C SER A 233 36.65 -9.92 35.95
N GLY A 234 37.12 -9.40 37.09
CA GLY A 234 36.74 -9.86 38.43
C GLY A 234 35.51 -9.15 39.00
N LEU A 235 34.99 -8.13 38.30
CA LEU A 235 33.83 -7.36 38.72
C LEU A 235 32.53 -8.14 38.44
N ARG A 236 31.70 -8.30 39.46
CA ARG A 236 30.38 -8.92 39.33
C ARG A 236 29.34 -8.22 40.18
N LEU A 237 28.09 -8.34 39.74
CA LEU A 237 26.93 -7.86 40.47
C LEU A 237 26.32 -8.99 41.30
N VAL A 238 26.06 -8.71 42.57
CA VAL A 238 25.49 -9.65 43.53
C VAL A 238 24.21 -9.06 44.11
N SER A 239 23.11 -9.82 44.08
CA SER A 239 21.84 -9.40 44.68
C SER A 239 21.72 -9.85 46.13
N GLU A 240 20.85 -9.19 46.90
CA GLU A 240 20.44 -9.69 48.21
C GLU A 240 20.00 -11.17 48.14
N GLY A 241 20.39 -11.95 49.14
CA GLY A 241 20.19 -13.39 49.22
C GLY A 241 21.23 -14.25 48.50
N GLN A 242 22.19 -13.66 47.76
CA GLN A 242 23.25 -14.42 47.08
C GLN A 242 24.49 -14.62 47.94
N ASN A 243 25.23 -15.68 47.63
CA ASN A 243 26.45 -16.08 48.34
C ASN A 243 27.72 -15.71 47.55
N ILE A 244 28.74 -15.28 48.29
CA ILE A 244 30.10 -15.03 47.82
C ILE A 244 31.04 -15.92 48.64
N GLY A 245 31.23 -17.16 48.20
CA GLY A 245 31.85 -18.17 49.06
C GLY A 245 30.98 -18.42 50.30
N GLN A 246 31.52 -18.15 51.49
CA GLN A 246 30.80 -18.28 52.77
C GLN A 246 30.04 -17.01 53.20
N TRP A 247 30.10 -15.96 52.39
CA TRP A 247 29.50 -14.67 52.69
C TRP A 247 28.12 -14.58 52.07
N HIS A 248 27.07 -14.60 52.88
CA HIS A 248 25.70 -14.43 52.43
C HIS A 248 25.29 -12.96 52.51
N LEU A 249 24.96 -12.33 51.38
CA LEU A 249 24.52 -10.93 51.34
C LEU A 249 23.08 -10.82 51.87
N THR A 250 22.90 -10.24 53.05
CA THR A 250 21.59 -10.14 53.71
C THR A 250 20.86 -8.84 53.41
N SER A 251 21.57 -7.73 53.24
CA SER A 251 20.95 -6.44 52.88
C SER A 251 21.95 -5.50 52.22
N ILE A 252 21.48 -4.68 51.29
CA ILE A 252 22.21 -3.56 50.70
C ILE A 252 21.57 -2.26 51.20
N ASP A 253 22.26 -1.57 52.10
CA ASP A 253 21.94 -0.20 52.50
C ASP A 253 22.78 0.76 51.63
N GLY A 254 22.25 1.92 51.24
CA GLY A 254 22.90 2.84 50.30
C GLY A 254 24.32 3.27 50.68
N ARG A 255 24.77 3.02 51.92
CA ARG A 255 26.13 3.29 52.41
C ARG A 255 26.92 2.05 52.85
N SER A 256 26.29 0.89 52.90
CA SER A 256 26.92 -0.34 53.40
C SER A 256 26.18 -1.60 52.99
N ALA A 257 26.90 -2.68 52.74
CA ALA A 257 26.32 -4.01 52.59
C ALA A 257 26.50 -4.82 53.88
N LYS A 258 25.46 -5.56 54.28
CA LYS A 258 25.52 -6.48 55.42
C LYS A 258 25.62 -7.92 54.92
N PHE A 259 26.51 -8.67 55.54
CA PHE A 259 26.74 -10.06 55.25
C PHE A 259 26.61 -10.91 56.50
N THR A 260 26.22 -12.16 56.32
CA THR A 260 26.34 -13.20 57.35
C THR A 260 27.43 -14.17 56.93
N VAL A 261 28.36 -14.44 57.84
CA VAL A 261 29.44 -15.43 57.67
C VAL A 261 29.67 -16.12 59.01
N ASN A 262 29.63 -17.46 59.05
CA ASN A 262 29.75 -18.24 60.30
C ASN A 262 28.81 -17.74 61.43
N ASP A 263 27.56 -17.44 61.09
CA ASP A 263 26.54 -16.85 62.00
C ASP A 263 26.89 -15.46 62.58
N GLN A 264 27.98 -14.83 62.13
CA GLN A 264 28.36 -13.47 62.48
C GLN A 264 27.91 -12.49 61.40
N ALA A 265 27.25 -11.40 61.83
CA ALA A 265 26.90 -10.30 60.94
C ALA A 265 28.09 -9.36 60.76
N VAL A 266 28.49 -9.13 59.51
CA VAL A 266 29.57 -8.22 59.13
C VAL A 266 29.03 -7.13 58.23
N THR A 267 29.33 -5.87 58.57
CA THR A 267 28.95 -4.70 57.75
C THR A 267 30.16 -4.21 56.98
N VAL A 268 30.05 -4.17 55.66
CA VAL A 268 31.11 -3.69 54.75
C VAL A 268 30.66 -2.35 54.17
N PRO A 269 31.44 -1.28 54.32
CA PRO A 269 31.10 0.02 53.74
C PRO A 269 31.15 -0.04 52.21
N VAL A 270 30.29 0.73 51.57
CA VAL A 270 30.33 0.97 50.13
C VAL A 270 31.11 2.28 49.91
N PRO A 271 32.14 2.31 49.05
CA PRO A 271 32.92 3.52 48.76
C PRO A 271 32.10 4.68 48.20
#